data_AF-A0A2N3DAS0-F1
#
_entry.id   AF-A0A2N3DAS0-F1
#
_cell.length_a   1.000
_cell.length_b   1.000
_cell.length_c   1.000
_cell.angle_alpha   90.00
_cell.angle_beta   90.00
_cell.angle_gamma   90.00
#
_symmetry.space_group_name_H-M   'P 1'
#
loop_
_entity.id
_entity.type
_entity.pdbx_description
1 polymer ?
#
loop_
_entity_poly.entity_id
_entity_poly.type
_entity_poly.pdbx_seq_one_letter_code
_entity_poly.pdbx_strand_id
1 'polypeptide(L)'
;MRYVPTIALMLPLAVVAADAQTETSRSEPGVGMICALGIYNAVAEVGKRCFPAQDADFKAKLTQSLAKLDTYVLQNSQFTAADLPRFKQEQSGVGRAKDLVCTDDMMGMYRAAVSAGAEKLTKHVDALVARPGKPTWGDCL
;
A
#
# COMPACT_ATOMS: atom_id res chain seq x y z
N MET A 1 1.48 -81.19 3.05
CA MET A 1 2.14 -80.48 1.93
C MET A 1 2.02 -78.98 2.17
N ARG A 2 3.16 -78.29 2.27
CA ARG A 2 3.48 -76.86 1.99
C ARG A 2 2.53 -75.77 2.57
N TYR A 3 2.90 -75.07 3.66
CA TYR A 3 3.70 -73.82 3.74
C TYR A 3 3.21 -72.67 2.82
N VAL A 4 2.76 -71.54 3.39
CA VAL A 4 3.33 -70.16 3.27
C VAL A 4 2.63 -69.23 4.30
N PRO A 5 3.33 -68.60 5.27
CA PRO A 5 2.79 -67.48 6.03
C PRO A 5 2.92 -66.19 5.22
N THR A 6 1.82 -65.47 5.06
CA THR A 6 1.78 -64.18 4.34
C THR A 6 2.31 -63.10 5.28
N ILE A 7 3.52 -62.63 5.02
CA ILE A 7 4.14 -61.46 5.64
C ILE A 7 3.42 -60.22 5.11
N ALA A 8 2.54 -59.62 5.91
CA ALA A 8 1.98 -58.31 5.63
C ALA A 8 3.02 -57.25 6.02
N LEU A 9 3.75 -56.75 5.01
CA LEU A 9 4.66 -55.62 5.13
C LEU A 9 3.90 -54.36 5.57
N MET A 10 4.30 -53.82 6.71
CA MET A 10 4.02 -52.43 7.11
C MET A 10 4.70 -51.47 6.13
N LEU A 11 3.94 -50.59 5.50
CA LEU A 11 4.45 -49.40 4.82
C LEU A 11 3.97 -48.17 5.61
N PRO A 12 4.87 -47.37 6.19
CA PRO A 12 4.48 -46.10 6.78
C PRO A 12 4.14 -45.12 5.67
N LEU A 13 2.89 -44.63 5.67
CA LEU A 13 2.49 -43.44 4.93
C LEU A 13 3.24 -42.25 5.53
N ALA A 14 4.36 -41.89 4.92
CA ALA A 14 5.02 -40.61 5.13
C ALA A 14 4.08 -39.52 4.61
N VAL A 15 3.35 -38.87 5.53
CA VAL A 15 2.66 -37.62 5.27
C VAL A 15 3.74 -36.56 5.05
N VAL A 16 4.09 -36.33 3.79
CA VAL A 16 4.82 -35.14 3.38
C VAL A 16 3.84 -33.98 3.53
N ALA A 17 3.91 -33.29 4.67
CA ALA A 17 3.31 -31.97 4.80
C ALA A 17 4.09 -31.04 3.84
N ALA A 18 3.59 -30.91 2.62
CA ALA A 18 3.97 -29.84 1.72
C ALA A 18 3.40 -28.55 2.30
N ASP A 19 4.18 -27.92 3.18
CA ASP A 19 3.98 -26.55 3.61
C ASP A 19 4.26 -25.67 2.39
N ALA A 20 3.26 -25.56 1.51
CA ALA A 20 3.26 -24.61 0.41
C ALA A 20 3.14 -23.22 1.02
N GLN A 21 4.26 -22.70 1.53
CA GLN A 21 4.43 -21.29 1.78
C GLN A 21 4.08 -20.59 0.48
N THR A 22 2.91 -19.96 0.46
CA THR A 22 2.52 -19.09 -0.65
C THR A 22 3.51 -17.95 -0.61
N GLU A 23 4.57 -18.05 -1.42
CA GLU A 23 5.42 -16.91 -1.71
C GLU A 23 4.47 -15.83 -2.22
N THR A 24 4.20 -14.83 -1.37
CA THR A 24 3.57 -13.61 -1.82
C THR A 24 4.52 -13.07 -2.87
N SER A 25 4.23 -13.27 -4.16
CA SER A 25 5.15 -12.93 -5.24
C SER A 25 5.52 -11.46 -5.04
N ARG A 26 6.78 -11.21 -4.73
CA ARG A 26 7.23 -9.88 -4.37
C ARG A 26 7.05 -9.00 -5.60
N SER A 27 6.09 -8.08 -5.56
CA SER A 27 5.84 -7.14 -6.66
C SER A 27 7.14 -6.47 -7.11
N GLU A 28 7.25 -6.21 -8.40
CA GLU A 28 8.38 -5.46 -8.97
C GLU A 28 8.51 -4.10 -8.26
N PRO A 29 9.74 -3.64 -7.92
CA PRO A 29 9.95 -2.31 -7.34
C PRO A 29 9.31 -1.19 -8.17
N GLY A 30 8.66 -0.24 -7.50
CA GLY A 30 8.02 0.91 -8.16
C GLY A 30 6.60 0.63 -8.67
N VAL A 31 6.15 -0.63 -8.76
CA VAL A 31 4.74 -0.97 -9.03
C VAL A 31 3.84 -0.49 -7.89
N GLY A 32 2.73 0.17 -8.23
CA GLY A 32 1.81 0.75 -7.24
C GLY A 32 2.23 2.12 -6.70
N MET A 33 3.43 2.60 -7.03
CA MET A 33 3.99 3.82 -6.44
C MET A 33 3.17 5.07 -6.79
N ILE A 34 2.76 5.22 -8.06
CA ILE A 34 1.95 6.37 -8.49
C ILE A 34 0.55 6.29 -7.87
N CYS A 35 0.03 5.08 -7.72
CA CYS A 35 -1.25 4.85 -7.05
C CYS A 35 -1.23 5.31 -5.59
N ALA A 36 -0.23 4.83 -4.84
CA ALA A 36 -0.04 5.19 -3.44
C ALA A 36 0.14 6.70 -3.27
N LEU A 37 0.90 7.34 -4.17
CA LEU A 37 1.07 8.79 -4.18
C LEU A 37 -0.27 9.51 -4.33
N GLY A 38 -1.11 9.10 -5.29
CA GLY A 38 -2.44 9.70 -5.51
C GLY A 38 -3.38 9.52 -4.32
N ILE A 39 -3.53 8.28 -3.85
CA ILE A 39 -4.44 7.91 -2.76
C ILE A 39 -4.05 8.63 -1.46
N TYR A 40 -2.78 8.61 -1.08
CA TYR A 40 -2.36 9.20 0.18
C TYR A 40 -2.39 10.73 0.17
N ASN A 41 -2.17 11.37 -0.99
CA ASN A 41 -2.41 12.82 -1.10
C ASN A 41 -3.91 13.13 -1.01
N ALA A 42 -4.79 12.28 -1.55
CA ALA A 42 -6.24 12.46 -1.42
C ALA A 42 -6.69 12.33 0.04
N VAL A 43 -6.22 11.30 0.74
CA VAL A 43 -6.43 11.13 2.19
C VAL A 43 -5.92 12.34 2.97
N ALA A 44 -4.74 12.87 2.62
CA ALA A 44 -4.18 14.05 3.30
C ALA A 44 -5.04 15.30 3.08
N GLU A 45 -5.53 15.52 1.85
CA GLU A 45 -6.39 16.65 1.51
C GLU A 45 -7.73 16.59 2.25
N VAL A 46 -8.35 15.41 2.34
CA VAL A 46 -9.57 15.18 3.14
C VAL A 46 -9.30 15.46 4.62
N GLY A 47 -8.23 14.88 5.18
CA GLY A 47 -7.87 15.08 6.59
C GLY A 47 -7.64 16.55 6.94
N LYS A 48 -6.98 17.29 6.04
CA LYS A 48 -6.73 18.73 6.21
C LYS A 48 -8.01 19.54 6.22
N ARG A 49 -8.98 19.23 5.34
CA ARG A 49 -10.14 20.11 5.07
C ARG A 49 -11.41 19.72 5.82
N CYS A 50 -11.59 18.43 6.04
CA CYS A 50 -12.79 17.85 6.64
C CYS A 50 -12.56 17.54 8.14
N PHE A 51 -11.31 17.28 8.55
CA PHE A 51 -10.94 16.91 9.93
C PHE A 51 -9.76 17.74 10.49
N PRO A 52 -9.80 19.09 10.43
CA PRO A 52 -8.63 19.93 10.73
C PRO A 52 -8.09 19.76 12.17
N ALA A 53 -8.98 19.56 13.15
CA ALA A 53 -8.63 19.46 14.57
C ALA A 53 -8.51 18.02 15.10
N GLN A 54 -8.57 17.00 14.24
CA GLN A 54 -8.55 15.58 14.66
C GLN A 54 -7.26 14.88 14.18
N ASP A 55 -6.97 13.71 14.74
CA ASP A 55 -6.00 12.74 14.19
C ASP A 55 -4.60 13.32 13.91
N ALA A 56 -4.10 14.17 14.83
CA ALA A 56 -2.84 14.91 14.65
C ALA A 56 -1.65 13.98 14.35
N ASP A 57 -1.49 12.90 15.13
CA ASP A 57 -0.39 11.94 14.96
C ASP A 57 -0.46 11.23 13.61
N PHE A 58 -1.66 10.82 13.18
CA PHE A 58 -1.86 10.19 11.87
C PHE A 58 -1.51 11.17 10.74
N LYS A 59 -1.99 12.42 10.81
CA LYS A 59 -1.69 13.44 9.79
C LYS A 59 -0.19 13.77 9.73
N ALA A 60 0.50 13.81 10.87
CA ALA A 60 1.94 14.01 10.91
C ALA A 60 2.69 12.86 10.21
N LYS A 61 2.31 11.61 10.51
CA LYS A 61 2.91 10.43 9.86
C LYS A 61 2.58 10.33 8.38
N LEU A 62 1.35 10.66 7.98
CA LEU A 62 0.96 10.75 6.58
C LEU A 62 1.78 11.78 5.82
N THR A 63 2.00 12.96 6.40
CA THR A 63 2.86 13.99 5.80
C THR A 63 4.30 13.51 5.61
N GLN A 64 4.88 12.83 6.61
CA GLN A 64 6.23 12.25 6.51
C GLN A 64 6.30 11.17 5.42
N SER A 65 5.30 10.30 5.35
CA SER A 65 5.19 9.27 4.32
C SER A 65 5.06 9.86 2.91
N LEU A 66 4.26 10.91 2.74
CA LEU A 66 4.13 11.61 1.46
C LEU A 66 5.46 12.22 0.99
N ALA A 67 6.26 12.79 1.89
CA ALA A 67 7.59 13.28 1.54
C ALA A 67 8.53 12.19 1.02
N LYS A 68 8.43 10.96 1.56
CA LYS A 68 9.18 9.80 1.06
C LYS A 68 8.74 9.40 -0.36
N LEU A 69 7.42 9.37 -0.61
CA LEU A 69 6.87 9.04 -1.93
C LEU A 69 7.22 10.11 -2.98
N ASP A 70 7.10 11.39 -2.63
CA ASP A 70 7.52 12.50 -3.50
C ASP A 70 9.01 12.36 -3.86
N THR A 71 9.86 12.11 -2.87
CA THR A 71 11.31 11.91 -3.07
C THR A 71 11.58 10.72 -3.99
N TYR A 72 10.91 9.59 -3.75
CA TYR A 72 11.08 8.40 -4.57
C TYR A 72 10.71 8.67 -6.03
N VAL A 73 9.57 9.32 -6.27
CA VAL A 73 9.11 9.60 -7.64
C VAL A 73 10.06 10.54 -8.38
N LEU A 74 10.56 11.59 -7.72
CA LEU A 74 11.54 12.50 -8.31
C LEU A 74 12.87 11.81 -8.64
N GLN A 75 13.32 10.88 -7.80
CA GLN A 75 14.60 10.19 -7.99
C GLN A 75 14.54 9.07 -9.02
N ASN A 76 13.36 8.47 -9.25
CA ASN A 76 13.24 7.24 -10.04
C ASN A 76 12.38 7.40 -11.31
N SER A 77 11.99 8.63 -11.67
CA SER A 77 11.19 8.90 -12.87
C SER A 77 11.60 10.19 -13.57
N GLN A 78 10.85 10.58 -14.60
CA GLN A 78 11.00 11.87 -15.28
C GLN A 78 10.13 12.97 -14.65
N PHE A 79 9.45 12.71 -13.53
CA PHE A 79 8.74 13.75 -12.80
C PHE A 79 9.71 14.83 -12.35
N THR A 80 9.36 16.07 -12.63
CA THR A 80 10.01 17.25 -12.09
C THR A 80 9.30 17.70 -10.81
N ALA A 81 9.95 18.59 -10.06
CA ALA A 81 9.34 19.23 -8.90
C ALA A 81 8.05 20.00 -9.25
N ALA A 82 7.91 20.48 -10.49
CA ALA A 82 6.70 21.16 -10.97
C ALA A 82 5.56 20.18 -11.31
N ASP A 83 5.87 18.93 -11.62
CA ASP A 83 4.86 17.93 -11.95
C ASP A 83 4.12 17.42 -10.72
N LEU A 84 4.77 17.39 -9.55
CA LEU A 84 4.14 16.92 -8.31
C LEU A 84 2.91 17.76 -7.88
N PRO A 85 2.98 19.11 -7.83
CA PRO A 85 1.79 19.92 -7.55
C PRO A 85 0.67 19.70 -8.55
N ARG A 86 0.98 19.62 -9.86
CA ARG A 86 -0.01 19.35 -10.91
C ARG A 86 -0.67 17.99 -10.70
N PHE A 87 0.13 16.94 -10.48
CA PHE A 87 -0.38 15.60 -10.18
C PHE A 87 -1.33 15.60 -8.97
N LYS A 88 -0.97 16.29 -7.88
CA LYS A 88 -1.82 16.36 -6.67
C LYS A 88 -3.13 17.10 -6.91
N GLN A 89 -3.13 18.13 -7.78
CA GLN A 89 -4.35 18.82 -8.18
C GLN A 89 -5.27 17.90 -9.00
N GLU A 90 -4.70 17.18 -9.97
CA GLU A 90 -5.43 16.30 -10.89
C GLU A 90 -5.94 15.03 -10.20
N GLN A 91 -5.12 14.39 -9.38
CA GLN A 91 -5.37 13.05 -8.85
C GLN A 91 -5.87 13.01 -7.40
N SER A 92 -5.69 14.09 -6.63
CA SER A 92 -5.88 14.05 -5.16
C SER A 92 -6.84 15.10 -4.62
N GLY A 93 -7.50 15.85 -5.50
CA GLY A 93 -8.50 16.85 -5.09
C GLY A 93 -7.92 18.15 -4.52
N VAL A 94 -6.59 18.32 -4.55
CA VAL A 94 -5.93 19.54 -4.07
C VAL A 94 -6.42 20.74 -4.88
N GLY A 95 -6.90 21.77 -4.19
CA GLY A 95 -7.41 23.00 -4.82
C GLY A 95 -8.85 22.92 -5.31
N ARG A 96 -9.53 21.76 -5.24
CA ARG A 96 -10.96 21.65 -5.55
C ARG A 96 -11.82 22.28 -4.46
N ALA A 97 -13.10 22.54 -4.74
CA ALA A 97 -14.05 23.07 -3.76
C ALA A 97 -14.26 22.09 -2.58
N LYS A 98 -14.63 22.61 -1.39
CA LYS A 98 -14.62 21.82 -0.14
C LYS A 98 -15.69 20.73 -0.13
N ASP A 99 -16.86 21.07 -0.64
CA ASP A 99 -17.98 20.16 -0.88
C ASP A 99 -17.63 19.00 -1.82
N LEU A 100 -16.72 19.20 -2.78
CA LEU A 100 -16.23 18.15 -3.67
C LEU A 100 -15.17 17.23 -3.03
N VAL A 101 -14.55 17.66 -1.94
CA VAL A 101 -13.52 16.90 -1.21
C VAL A 101 -14.10 16.22 0.03
N CYS A 102 -15.02 16.88 0.74
CA CYS A 102 -15.66 16.38 1.95
C CYS A 102 -16.99 15.66 1.62
N THR A 103 -16.95 14.73 0.67
CA THR A 103 -18.06 13.80 0.42
C THR A 103 -18.01 12.63 1.41
N ASP A 104 -19.13 11.95 1.62
CA ASP A 104 -19.19 10.81 2.55
C ASP A 104 -18.20 9.69 2.16
N ASP A 105 -18.06 9.39 0.88
CA ASP A 105 -17.10 8.39 0.38
C ASP A 105 -15.65 8.78 0.69
N MET A 106 -15.29 10.05 0.42
CA MET A 106 -13.93 10.55 0.64
C MET A 106 -13.59 10.63 2.13
N MET A 107 -14.55 11.07 2.95
CA MET A 107 -14.44 11.03 4.40
C MET A 107 -14.35 9.59 4.93
N GLY A 108 -15.11 8.66 4.35
CA GLY A 108 -15.03 7.23 4.63
C GLY A 108 -13.64 6.66 4.36
N MET A 109 -13.05 6.98 3.22
CA MET A 109 -11.66 6.60 2.88
C MET A 109 -10.66 7.14 3.90
N TYR A 110 -10.79 8.41 4.31
CA TYR A 110 -9.93 8.98 5.35
C TYR A 110 -10.08 8.26 6.68
N ARG A 111 -11.31 7.99 7.12
CA ARG A 111 -11.58 7.28 8.39
C ARG A 111 -11.07 5.84 8.36
N ALA A 112 -11.20 5.15 7.23
CA ALA A 112 -10.61 3.82 7.06
C ALA A 112 -9.09 3.86 7.20
N ALA A 113 -8.43 4.88 6.61
CA ALA A 113 -6.98 5.06 6.75
C ALA A 113 -6.55 5.37 8.19
N VAL A 114 -7.28 6.26 8.89
CA VAL A 114 -7.05 6.53 10.32
C VAL A 114 -7.23 5.28 11.16
N SER A 115 -8.31 4.52 10.93
CA SER A 115 -8.59 3.27 11.65
C SER A 115 -7.54 2.18 11.40
N ALA A 116 -6.94 2.14 10.21
CA ALA A 116 -5.84 1.23 9.90
C ALA A 116 -4.54 1.58 10.65
N GLY A 117 -4.40 2.85 11.06
CA GLY A 117 -3.35 3.33 11.95
C GLY A 117 -2.09 3.84 11.24
N ALA A 118 -1.42 4.79 11.91
CA ALA A 118 -0.23 5.46 11.40
C ALA A 118 0.99 4.52 11.22
N GLU A 119 1.10 3.49 12.06
CA GLU A 119 2.16 2.49 11.95
C GLU A 119 2.02 1.66 10.67
N LYS A 120 0.80 1.19 10.36
CA LYS A 120 0.52 0.42 9.14
C LYS A 120 0.80 1.24 7.88
N LEU A 121 0.39 2.51 7.90
CA LEU A 121 0.73 3.47 6.84
C LEU A 121 2.25 3.62 6.65
N THR A 122 2.98 3.82 7.75
CA THR A 122 4.44 4.00 7.70
C THR A 122 5.12 2.76 7.16
N LYS A 123 4.78 1.57 7.67
CA LYS A 123 5.32 0.29 7.20
C LYS A 123 5.04 0.05 5.72
N HIS A 124 3.84 0.38 5.25
CA HIS A 124 3.48 0.21 3.84
C HIS A 124 4.32 1.13 2.94
N VAL A 125 4.44 2.41 3.29
CA VAL A 125 5.27 3.35 2.52
C VAL A 125 6.75 2.98 2.57
N ASP A 126 7.27 2.57 3.73
CA ASP A 126 8.64 2.11 3.86
C ASP A 126 8.92 0.88 2.98
N ALA A 127 7.98 -0.06 2.90
CA ALA A 127 8.08 -1.20 2.00
C ALA A 127 8.08 -0.80 0.52
N LEU A 128 7.25 0.19 0.14
CA LEU A 128 7.19 0.69 -1.25
C LEU A 128 8.49 1.38 -1.68
N VAL A 129 9.10 2.18 -0.80
CA VAL A 129 10.31 2.95 -1.14
C VAL A 129 11.62 2.19 -0.85
N ALA A 130 11.55 1.00 -0.28
CA ALA A 130 12.73 0.22 0.14
C ALA A 130 13.66 -0.18 -1.01
N ARG A 131 13.15 -0.28 -2.24
CA ARG A 131 13.93 -0.66 -3.43
C ARG A 131 13.71 0.34 -4.56
N PRO A 132 14.77 0.87 -5.19
CA PRO A 132 14.61 1.74 -6.36
C PRO A 132 13.98 0.95 -7.51
N GLY A 133 13.18 1.66 -8.31
CA GLY A 133 12.37 1.09 -9.39
C GLY A 133 11.55 2.17 -10.07
N LYS A 134 11.22 1.97 -11.35
CA LYS A 134 10.42 2.95 -12.10
C LYS A 134 9.02 3.05 -11.47
N PRO A 135 8.58 4.23 -11.00
CA PRO A 135 7.22 4.40 -10.50
C PRO A 135 6.20 4.08 -11.59
N THR A 136 5.26 3.19 -11.29
CA THR A 136 4.11 2.89 -12.15
C THR A 136 2.82 2.88 -11.34
N TRP A 137 1.69 2.81 -12.04
CA TRP A 137 0.37 2.72 -11.42
C TRP A 137 0.15 1.38 -10.71
N GLY A 138 0.61 0.27 -11.29
CA GLY A 138 0.26 -1.06 -10.80
C GLY A 138 -1.25 -1.30 -10.76
N ASP A 139 -1.66 -2.27 -9.95
CA ASP A 139 -3.08 -2.46 -9.62
C ASP A 139 -3.47 -1.46 -8.53
N CYS A 140 -4.23 -0.44 -8.94
CA CYS A 140 -4.98 0.43 -8.03
C CYS A 140 -6.31 -0.22 -7.63
N LEU A 141 -6.87 0.23 -6.50
CA LEU A 141 -8.19 -0.16 -5.95
C LEU A 141 -9.16 -0.78 -6.96
#